data_AF-A0A7V8YGP6-F1
#
_entry.id   AF-A0A7V8YGP6-F1
#
_cell.length_a   1.000
_cell.length_b   1.000
_cell.length_c   1.000
_cell.angle_alpha   90.00
_cell.angle_beta   90.00
_cell.angle_gamma   90.00
#
_symmetry.space_group_name_H-M   'P 1'
#
loop_
_entity.id
_entity.type
_entity.pdbx_description
1 polymer ?
#
loop_
_entity_poly.entity_id
_entity_poly.type
_entity_poly.pdbx_seq_one_letter_code
_entity_poly.pdbx_strand_id
1 'polypeptide(L)'
;MIGRLVYFAGWVEHTLGELTVLHHPEREMATDTGWGLSGARLVSALRRIDDPNGALAEAINEYEELLKWRNKIIHTGWVVRDPHSVMGFHAPMDRGVPTMTSYALSYGVLESMITRWRHLERVVDELVSAVMGLNSK
;
A
#
# COMPACT_ATOMS: atom_id res chain seq x y z
N MET A 1 9.05 -8.06 -11.87
CA MET A 1 8.33 -6.78 -11.72
C MET A 1 7.23 -6.84 -10.69
N ILE A 2 6.25 -7.75 -10.82
CA ILE A 2 5.15 -7.90 -9.84
C ILE A 2 5.67 -8.07 -8.40
N GLY A 3 6.68 -8.92 -8.17
CA GLY A 3 7.29 -9.07 -6.85
C GLY A 3 7.87 -7.77 -6.26
N ARG A 4 8.41 -6.87 -7.09
CA ARG A 4 8.90 -5.55 -6.64
C ARG A 4 7.74 -4.66 -6.19
N LEU A 5 6.63 -4.69 -6.93
CA LEU A 5 5.42 -3.95 -6.57
C LEU A 5 4.86 -4.43 -5.23
N VAL A 6 4.76 -5.76 -5.04
CA VAL A 6 4.29 -6.35 -3.78
C VAL A 6 5.23 -5.99 -2.62
N TYR A 7 6.55 -6.02 -2.86
CA TYR A 7 7.54 -5.62 -1.86
C TYR A 7 7.37 -4.16 -1.41
N PHE A 8 7.38 -3.20 -2.34
CA PHE A 8 7.25 -1.79 -1.98
C PHE A 8 5.89 -1.47 -1.35
N ALA A 9 4.82 -2.11 -1.83
CA ALA A 9 3.51 -1.93 -1.21
C ALA A 9 3.47 -2.46 0.23
N GLY A 10 4.07 -3.63 0.48
CA GLY A 10 4.18 -4.19 1.82
C GLY A 10 5.04 -3.32 2.75
N TRP A 11 6.13 -2.73 2.23
CA TRP A 11 6.95 -1.78 2.98
C TRP A 11 6.16 -0.54 3.37
N VAL A 12 5.48 0.10 2.42
CA VAL A 12 4.64 1.28 2.70
C VAL A 12 3.54 0.95 3.70
N GLU A 13 2.84 -0.20 3.56
CA GLU A 13 1.84 -0.64 4.54
C GLU A 13 2.44 -0.77 5.94
N HIS A 14 3.65 -1.33 6.04
CA HIS A 14 4.36 -1.49 7.30
C HIS A 14 4.76 -0.15 7.94
N THR A 15 5.43 0.72 7.18
CA THR A 15 5.88 2.04 7.67
C THR A 15 4.70 2.95 8.06
N LEU A 16 3.61 2.91 7.29
CA LEU A 16 2.37 3.59 7.68
C LEU A 16 1.76 3.00 8.96
N GLY A 17 1.82 1.69 9.14
CA GLY A 17 1.44 1.03 10.39
C GLY A 17 2.26 1.54 11.58
N GLU A 18 3.57 1.69 11.41
CA GLU A 18 4.46 2.25 12.42
C GLU A 18 4.06 3.69 12.81
N LEU A 19 3.71 4.54 11.86
CA LEU A 19 3.18 5.89 12.16
C LEU A 19 1.96 5.85 13.07
N THR A 20 1.03 4.91 12.85
CA THR A 20 -0.16 4.82 13.72
C THR A 20 0.20 4.51 15.17
N VAL A 21 1.30 3.77 15.39
CA VAL A 21 1.76 3.32 16.70
C VAL A 21 2.53 4.44 17.38
N LEU A 22 3.40 5.12 16.66
CA LEU A 22 4.17 6.26 17.18
C LEU A 22 3.25 7.40 17.66
N HIS A 23 2.12 7.64 16.98
CA HIS A 23 1.15 8.66 17.36
C HIS A 23 0.14 8.23 18.43
N HIS A 24 -0.05 6.92 18.63
CA HIS A 24 -1.03 6.39 19.59
C HIS A 24 -0.48 5.16 20.36
N PRO A 25 0.64 5.27 21.08
CA PRO A 25 1.32 4.13 21.71
C PRO A 25 0.43 3.43 22.75
N GLU A 26 -0.43 4.18 23.45
CA GLU A 26 -1.38 3.63 24.43
C GLU A 26 -2.50 2.77 23.83
N ARG A 27 -2.81 2.93 22.52
CA ARG A 27 -3.83 2.11 21.83
C ARG A 27 -3.34 0.72 21.48
N GLU A 28 -2.02 0.48 21.45
CA GLU A 28 -1.49 -0.88 21.28
C GLU A 28 -1.66 -1.75 22.52
N MET A 29 -1.62 -1.17 23.72
CA MET A 29 -1.71 -1.93 24.97
C MET A 29 -3.14 -2.43 25.27
N ALA A 30 -4.14 -1.84 24.61
CA ALA A 30 -5.56 -2.11 24.84
C ALA A 30 -6.16 -2.90 23.66
N THR A 31 -5.68 -4.13 23.43
CA THR A 31 -6.32 -5.16 22.57
C THR A 31 -6.63 -4.76 21.11
N ASP A 32 -5.99 -5.44 20.18
CA ASP A 32 -6.14 -5.40 18.72
C ASP A 32 -5.51 -4.21 17.94
N THR A 33 -4.33 -4.52 17.37
CA THR A 33 -3.98 -4.25 15.97
C THR A 33 -3.52 -2.84 15.57
N GLY A 34 -2.49 -2.25 16.20
CA GLY A 34 -1.76 -1.12 15.59
C GLY A 34 -0.84 -1.58 14.44
N TRP A 35 0.08 -2.49 14.76
CA TRP A 35 1.06 -3.07 13.81
C TRP A 35 0.49 -3.97 12.69
N GLY A 36 -0.81 -4.30 12.72
CA GLY A 36 -1.44 -5.27 11.81
C GLY A 36 -2.52 -4.70 10.89
N LEU A 37 -2.74 -3.38 10.89
CA LEU A 37 -3.73 -2.79 10.01
C LEU A 37 -3.24 -2.82 8.56
N SER A 38 -4.14 -3.12 7.64
CA SER A 38 -3.91 -3.03 6.21
C SER A 38 -5.12 -2.41 5.52
N GLY A 39 -4.90 -1.92 4.31
CA GLY A 39 -5.93 -1.31 3.49
C GLY A 39 -6.81 -0.27 4.19
N ALA A 40 -8.13 -0.42 4.11
CA ALA A 40 -9.09 0.57 4.62
C ALA A 40 -9.03 0.79 6.15
N ARG A 41 -8.66 -0.25 6.93
CA ARG A 41 -8.51 -0.11 8.38
C ARG A 41 -7.31 0.79 8.71
N LEU A 42 -6.21 0.64 7.97
CA LEU A 42 -5.02 1.47 8.10
C LEU A 42 -5.33 2.93 7.71
N VAL A 43 -5.98 3.15 6.57
CA VAL A 43 -6.43 4.50 6.14
C VAL A 43 -7.28 5.17 7.23
N SER A 44 -8.23 4.44 7.81
CA SER A 44 -9.12 4.96 8.85
C SER A 44 -8.40 5.33 10.14
N ALA A 45 -7.33 4.61 10.49
CA ALA A 45 -6.51 4.91 11.64
C ALA A 45 -5.62 6.14 11.39
N LEU A 46 -4.95 6.19 10.24
CA LEU A 46 -4.07 7.30 9.85
C LEU A 46 -4.82 8.63 9.76
N ARG A 47 -6.06 8.65 9.24
CA ARG A 47 -6.89 9.86 9.16
C ARG A 47 -7.28 10.47 10.51
N ARG A 48 -6.99 9.80 11.63
CA ARG A 48 -7.23 10.30 12.99
C ARG A 48 -6.01 10.99 13.60
N ILE A 49 -4.85 10.88 12.94
CA ILE A 49 -3.62 11.56 13.34
C ILE A 49 -3.75 13.04 12.95
N ASP A 50 -3.39 13.93 13.86
CA ASP A 50 -3.32 15.36 13.58
C ASP A 50 -2.15 15.64 12.62
N ASP A 51 -2.46 16.25 11.48
CA ASP A 51 -1.50 16.50 10.39
C ASP A 51 -1.54 17.99 10.00
N PRO A 52 -0.81 18.85 10.72
CA PRO A 52 -0.86 20.29 10.50
C PRO A 52 -0.30 20.73 9.14
N ASN A 53 0.54 19.91 8.51
CA ASN A 53 1.21 20.25 7.25
C ASN A 53 0.57 19.59 6.02
N GLY A 54 -0.41 18.69 6.21
CA GLY A 54 -1.13 18.00 5.14
C GLY A 54 -0.33 16.89 4.43
N ALA A 55 0.94 16.68 4.79
CA ALA A 55 1.82 15.73 4.13
C ALA A 55 1.38 14.27 4.36
N LEU A 56 0.85 13.97 5.55
CA LEU A 56 0.30 12.66 5.85
C LEU A 56 -1.02 12.45 5.08
N ALA A 57 -1.88 13.47 4.99
CA ALA A 57 -3.12 13.39 4.22
C ALA A 57 -2.86 13.10 2.73
N GLU A 58 -1.85 13.73 2.13
CA GLU A 58 -1.42 13.46 0.75
C GLU A 58 -0.94 12.01 0.58
N ALA A 59 -0.07 11.54 1.47
CA ALA A 59 0.43 10.16 1.45
C ALA A 59 -0.70 9.12 1.60
N ILE A 60 -1.67 9.37 2.48
CA ILE A 60 -2.86 8.49 2.65
C ILE A 60 -3.67 8.42 1.35
N ASN A 61 -3.87 9.55 0.67
CA ASN A 61 -4.66 9.59 -0.56
C ASN A 61 -3.96 8.84 -1.70
N GLU A 62 -2.64 9.01 -1.85
CA GLU A 62 -1.87 8.24 -2.84
C GLU A 62 -1.89 6.74 -2.50
N TYR A 63 -1.71 6.39 -1.22
CA TYR A 63 -1.81 5.01 -0.74
C TYR A 63 -3.17 4.38 -1.07
N GLU A 64 -4.28 5.06 -0.77
CA GLU A 64 -5.64 4.55 -1.02
C GLU A 64 -5.92 4.33 -2.52
N GLU A 65 -5.37 5.17 -3.39
CA GLU A 65 -5.43 4.97 -4.84
C GLU A 65 -4.64 3.73 -5.28
N LEU A 66 -3.39 3.61 -4.83
CA LEU A 66 -2.50 2.50 -5.18
C LEU A 66 -2.95 1.16 -4.60
N LEU A 67 -3.60 1.16 -3.43
CA LEU A 67 -4.13 -0.01 -2.76
C LEU A 67 -5.11 -0.80 -3.63
N LYS A 68 -5.94 -0.11 -4.42
CA LYS A 68 -6.90 -0.73 -5.36
C LYS A 68 -6.16 -1.64 -6.36
N TRP A 69 -5.00 -1.19 -6.83
CA TRP A 69 -4.14 -1.95 -7.72
C TRP A 69 -3.38 -3.06 -6.99
N ARG A 70 -2.84 -2.79 -5.80
CA ARG A 70 -2.14 -3.79 -4.98
C ARG A 70 -3.00 -5.03 -4.72
N ASN A 71 -4.25 -4.85 -4.28
CA ASN A 71 -5.16 -5.96 -4.00
C ASN A 71 -5.46 -6.75 -5.27
N LYS A 72 -5.74 -6.05 -6.37
CA LYS A 72 -5.93 -6.69 -7.67
C LYS A 72 -4.69 -7.48 -8.10
N ILE A 73 -3.48 -6.98 -7.83
CA ILE A 73 -2.24 -7.62 -8.27
C ILE A 73 -1.88 -8.85 -7.45
N ILE A 74 -2.04 -8.81 -6.13
CA ILE A 74 -1.67 -9.91 -5.23
C ILE A 74 -2.58 -11.13 -5.41
N HIS A 75 -3.86 -10.91 -5.70
CA HIS A 75 -4.84 -11.99 -5.85
C HIS A 75 -4.99 -12.50 -7.30
N THR A 76 -4.12 -12.05 -8.20
CA THR A 76 -4.17 -12.42 -9.61
C THR A 76 -3.10 -13.45 -9.96
N GLY A 77 -3.47 -14.49 -10.69
CA GLY A 77 -2.53 -15.39 -11.35
C GLY A 77 -1.99 -14.73 -12.62
N TRP A 78 -0.66 -14.70 -12.77
CA TRP A 78 -0.01 -13.97 -13.86
C TRP A 78 0.68 -14.90 -14.85
N VAL A 79 0.48 -14.64 -16.14
CA VAL A 79 1.23 -15.27 -17.23
C VAL A 79 1.86 -14.20 -18.12
N VAL A 80 3.03 -14.50 -18.66
CA VAL A 80 3.64 -13.67 -19.70
C VAL A 80 2.79 -13.82 -20.97
N ARG A 81 2.34 -12.71 -21.53
CA ARG A 81 1.54 -12.70 -22.77
C ARG A 81 2.42 -12.46 -24.00
N ASP A 82 3.29 -11.47 -23.91
CA ASP A 82 4.22 -11.06 -24.96
C ASP A 82 5.46 -10.38 -24.31
N PRO A 83 6.50 -9.99 -25.08
CA PRO A 83 7.71 -9.37 -24.53
C PRO A 83 7.50 -8.05 -23.77
N HIS A 84 6.32 -7.44 -23.85
CA HIS A 84 6.01 -6.13 -23.28
C HIS A 84 4.80 -6.13 -22.34
N SER A 85 4.15 -7.28 -22.13
CA SER A 85 2.93 -7.36 -21.33
C SER A 85 2.72 -8.70 -20.61
N VAL A 86 1.94 -8.64 -19.54
CA VAL A 86 1.44 -9.79 -18.78
C VAL A 86 -0.07 -9.84 -18.83
N MET A 87 -0.62 -11.06 -18.77
CA MET A 87 -2.03 -11.30 -18.60
C MET A 87 -2.30 -11.82 -17.19
N GLY A 88 -3.26 -11.17 -16.53
CA GLY A 88 -3.72 -11.52 -15.20
C GLY A 88 -5.05 -12.25 -15.28
N PHE A 89 -5.20 -13.32 -14.52
CA PHE A 89 -6.45 -14.03 -14.27
C PHE A 89 -6.84 -13.88 -12.81
N HIS A 90 -8.00 -13.29 -12.56
CA HIS A 90 -8.53 -13.05 -11.23
C HIS A 90 -9.87 -13.77 -11.09
N ALA A 91 -9.94 -14.69 -10.14
CA ALA A 91 -11.17 -15.36 -9.72
C ALA A 91 -11.66 -14.69 -8.44
N PRO A 92 -12.70 -13.84 -8.49
CA PRO A 92 -13.27 -13.24 -7.29
C PRO A 92 -13.81 -14.35 -6.38
N MET A 93 -13.50 -14.28 -5.08
CA MET A 93 -13.94 -15.24 -4.06
C MET A 93 -15.39 -15.00 -3.59
N ASP A 94 -16.27 -14.51 -4.46
CA ASP A 94 -17.68 -14.31 -4.10
C ASP A 94 -18.43 -15.66 -4.08
N ARG A 95 -19.45 -15.76 -3.22
CA ARG A 95 -20.24 -16.97 -2.92
C ARG A 95 -21.15 -17.44 -4.08
N GLY A 96 -20.72 -17.32 -5.33
CA GLY A 96 -21.46 -17.69 -6.55
C GLY A 96 -20.62 -18.51 -7.53
N VAL A 97 -21.04 -18.57 -8.79
CA VAL A 97 -20.26 -19.21 -9.86
C VAL A 97 -18.98 -18.40 -10.06
N PRO A 98 -17.77 -18.99 -9.93
CA PRO A 98 -16.53 -18.25 -10.10
C PRO A 98 -16.39 -17.80 -11.55
N THR A 99 -16.73 -16.55 -11.83
CA THR A 99 -16.46 -15.92 -13.13
C THR A 99 -15.02 -15.45 -13.15
N MET A 100 -14.15 -16.18 -13.86
CA MET A 100 -12.77 -15.76 -14.06
C MET A 100 -12.75 -14.48 -14.90
N THR A 101 -12.17 -13.43 -14.35
CA THR A 101 -11.92 -12.17 -15.06
C THR A 101 -10.47 -12.16 -15.53
N SER A 102 -10.22 -11.64 -16.73
CA SER A 102 -8.87 -11.49 -17.25
C SER A 102 -8.59 -10.07 -17.70
N TYR A 103 -7.36 -9.62 -17.51
CA TYR A 103 -6.92 -8.30 -17.97
C TYR A 103 -5.44 -8.34 -18.33
N ALA A 104 -5.00 -7.44 -19.21
CA ALA A 104 -3.60 -7.32 -19.58
C ALA A 104 -3.00 -6.04 -18.98
N LEU A 105 -1.74 -6.11 -18.56
CA LEU A 105 -0.95 -4.94 -18.15
C LEU A 105 0.34 -4.89 -18.96
N SER A 106 0.65 -3.72 -19.49
CA SER A 106 1.97 -3.49 -20.09
C SER A 106 3.03 -3.35 -19.00
N TYR A 107 4.29 -3.66 -19.34
CA TYR A 107 5.42 -3.41 -18.45
C TYR A 107 5.58 -1.93 -18.13
N GLY A 108 5.25 -1.02 -19.05
CA GLY A 108 5.25 0.42 -18.76
C GLY A 108 4.28 0.82 -17.64
N VAL A 109 3.09 0.20 -17.60
CA VAL A 109 2.11 0.43 -16.51
C VAL A 109 2.62 -0.13 -15.19
N LEU A 110 3.26 -1.31 -15.19
CA LEU A 110 3.88 -1.89 -14.00
C LEU A 110 5.07 -1.05 -13.48
N GLU A 111 5.94 -0.57 -14.37
CA GLU A 111 7.05 0.35 -14.05
C GLU A 111 6.54 1.64 -13.41
N SER A 112 5.47 2.23 -13.97
CA SER A 112 4.83 3.43 -13.43
C SER A 112 4.31 3.18 -12.01
N MET A 113 3.60 2.07 -11.78
CA MET A 113 3.13 1.70 -10.45
C MET A 113 4.28 1.47 -9.46
N ILE A 114 5.36 0.80 -9.86
CA ILE A 114 6.55 0.60 -9.02
C ILE A 114 7.17 1.94 -8.63
N THR A 115 7.28 2.86 -9.59
CA THR A 115 7.83 4.21 -9.35
C THR A 115 6.99 4.98 -8.35
N ARG A 116 5.67 4.89 -8.44
CA ARG A 116 4.74 5.51 -7.49
C ARG A 116 4.86 4.92 -6.08
N TRP A 117 4.88 3.58 -5.97
CA TRP A 117 5.10 2.93 -4.67
C TRP A 117 6.44 3.30 -4.03
N ARG A 118 7.51 3.40 -4.83
CA ARG A 118 8.84 3.84 -4.36
C ARG A 118 8.91 5.33 -4.03
N HIS A 119 8.08 6.15 -4.66
CA HIS A 119 7.91 7.55 -4.26
C HIS A 119 7.25 7.62 -2.89
N LEU A 120 6.11 6.94 -2.75
CA LEU A 120 5.36 6.90 -1.51
C LEU A 120 6.18 6.32 -0.35
N GLU A 121 6.96 5.27 -0.58
CA GLU A 121 7.96 4.72 0.37
C GLU A 121 8.84 5.82 0.97
N ARG A 122 9.47 6.64 0.12
CA ARG A 122 10.34 7.73 0.59
C ARG A 122 9.58 8.76 1.40
N VAL A 123 8.38 9.13 0.96
CA VAL A 123 7.53 10.09 1.68
C VAL A 123 7.16 9.54 3.07
N VAL A 124 6.74 8.28 3.18
CA VAL A 124 6.34 7.71 4.47
C VAL A 124 7.54 7.50 5.40
N ASP A 125 8.71 7.14 4.87
CA ASP A 125 9.95 7.03 5.64
C ASP A 125 10.39 8.40 6.19
N GLU A 126 10.25 9.47 5.40
CA GLU A 126 10.52 10.85 5.82
C GLU A 126 9.55 11.29 6.93
N LEU A 127 8.27 10.93 6.82
CA LEU A 127 7.26 11.19 7.85
C LEU A 127 7.60 10.48 9.17
N VAL A 128 7.93 9.19 9.13
CA VAL A 128 8.36 8.43 10.34
C VAL A 128 9.61 9.06 10.95
N SER A 129 10.61 9.37 10.12
CA SER A 129 11.86 9.97 10.58
C SER A 129 11.64 11.32 11.24
N ALA A 130 10.70 12.13 10.75
CA ALA A 130 10.32 13.39 11.36
C ALA A 130 9.67 13.19 12.74
N VAL A 131 8.76 12.21 12.87
CA VAL A 131 8.10 11.88 14.14
C VAL A 131 9.11 11.37 15.18
N MET A 132 10.07 10.55 14.76
CA MET A 132 11.11 10.01 15.63
C MET A 132 12.22 11.02 15.96
N GLY A 133 12.20 12.22 15.37
CA GLY A 133 13.26 13.23 15.55
C GLY A 133 14.59 12.86 14.88
N LEU A 134 14.57 11.91 13.94
CA LEU A 134 15.75 11.43 13.21
C LEU A 134 16.14 12.36 12.04
N ASN A 135 15.21 13.20 11.56
CA ASN A 135 15.49 14.28 10.62
C ASN A 135 16.13 15.48 11.33
N SER A 136 17.34 15.29 11.83
CA SER A 136 18.19 16.37 12.36
C SER A 136 19.48 16.48 11.57
N LYS A 137 19.37 17.06 10.35
CA LYS A 137 20.37 17.93 9.69
C LYS A 137 19.97 18.27 8.25
#